data_AF-A0A7S1HWR0-F1
#
_entry.id   AF-A0A7S1HWR0-F1
#
_cell.length_a   1.000
_cell.length_b   1.000
_cell.length_c   1.000
_cell.angle_alpha   90.00
_cell.angle_beta   90.00
_cell.angle_gamma   90.00
#
_symmetry.space_group_name_H-M   'P 1'
#
loop_
_entity.id
_entity.type
_entity.pdbx_description
1 polymer ?
#
loop_
_entity_poly.entity_id
_entity_poly.type
_entity_poly.pdbx_seq_one_letter_code
_entity_poly.pdbx_strand_id
1 'polypeptide(L)'
;MADTDDKWFDDDEPPCAAPTAKSHGEVDDSLDAFMAGIDKEVTKQAVEPKKPKPQVEALTEEPDAADLFYKYRETHTNYGRAFGNSDEDVYAAAKAVDDAQGYGSDGRPKRKKAIDALPPVDHSKVAYKPFERCFYEEGPELSTWGPEQRKAHHKALGVSITGYMPFTAVANWGHLGLTPELMEAIAKQGFTTPTAIQCASCPCILGGRDVLALAQTGS
;
A
#
# COMPACT_ATOMS: atom_id res chain seq x y z
N MET A 1 -49.97 -14.19 0.28
CA MET A 1 -50.45 -14.00 1.67
C MET A 1 -49.32 -14.44 2.60
N ALA A 2 -48.97 -13.55 3.54
CA ALA A 2 -47.72 -13.44 4.31
C ALA A 2 -46.58 -12.82 3.46
N ASP A 3 -46.28 -11.52 3.50
CA ASP A 3 -46.29 -10.47 4.56
C ASP A 3 -45.43 -10.80 5.79
N THR A 4 -44.21 -10.26 5.78
CA THR A 4 -43.39 -9.83 6.93
C THR A 4 -42.37 -8.81 6.38
N ASP A 5 -42.68 -7.51 6.42
CA ASP A 5 -42.37 -6.55 7.50
C ASP A 5 -40.91 -6.08 7.51
N ASP A 6 -40.61 -5.20 6.54
CA ASP A 6 -39.52 -4.23 6.58
C ASP A 6 -39.83 -3.15 7.63
N LYS A 7 -39.07 -3.12 8.73
CA LYS A 7 -39.14 -2.08 9.77
C LYS A 7 -37.76 -1.48 10.00
N TRP A 8 -37.34 -0.61 9.08
CA TRP A 8 -36.15 0.22 9.30
C TRP A 8 -36.26 1.55 8.57
N PHE A 9 -37.07 2.47 9.09
CA PHE A 9 -36.82 3.92 9.08
C PHE A 9 -37.90 4.59 9.94
N ASP A 10 -37.54 4.94 11.18
CA ASP A 10 -38.34 5.84 12.01
C ASP A 10 -38.07 7.28 11.53
N ASP A 11 -39.11 7.88 10.95
CA ASP A 11 -39.30 9.31 10.70
C ASP A 11 -39.52 10.04 12.04
N ASP A 12 -38.57 10.88 12.47
CA ASP A 12 -38.83 11.93 13.47
C ASP A 12 -37.75 13.03 13.38
N GLU A 13 -37.84 13.90 12.36
CA GLU A 13 -37.24 15.24 12.36
C GLU A 13 -38.29 16.30 12.72
N PRO A 14 -38.05 17.18 13.70
CA PRO A 14 -38.99 18.25 14.05
C PRO A 14 -38.84 19.50 13.14
N PRO A 15 -39.94 20.22 12.81
CA PRO A 15 -39.93 21.28 11.81
C PRO A 15 -39.35 22.62 12.31
N CYS A 16 -38.61 23.26 11.41
CA CYS A 16 -38.03 24.59 11.51
C CYS A 16 -39.12 25.68 11.59
N ALA A 17 -39.11 26.49 12.65
CA ALA A 17 -39.99 27.65 12.85
C ALA A 17 -39.24 28.95 12.52
N ALA A 18 -39.82 29.79 11.65
CA ALA A 18 -39.36 31.15 11.38
C ALA A 18 -40.22 32.20 12.12
N PRO A 19 -39.61 33.33 12.53
CA PRO A 19 -40.36 34.59 12.53
C PRO A 19 -39.57 35.80 11.97
N THR A 20 -40.22 36.44 10.98
CA THR A 20 -40.44 37.90 10.72
C THR A 20 -39.30 38.94 10.74
N ALA A 21 -39.31 39.75 9.67
CA ALA A 21 -38.48 40.92 9.39
C ALA A 21 -38.89 42.20 10.16
N LYS A 22 -37.90 43.02 10.56
CA LYS A 22 -38.02 44.47 10.81
C LYS A 22 -36.73 45.23 10.41
N SER A 23 -36.92 46.14 9.45
CA SER A 23 -36.30 47.46 9.18
C SER A 23 -34.88 47.84 9.67
N HIS A 24 -34.02 48.11 8.67
CA HIS A 24 -33.03 49.19 8.48
C HIS A 24 -32.52 50.04 9.68
N GLY A 25 -31.19 50.03 9.85
CA GLY A 25 -30.40 51.08 10.51
C GLY A 25 -28.97 50.61 10.86
N GLU A 26 -27.97 51.11 10.11
CA GLU A 26 -26.57 51.28 10.56
C GLU A 26 -25.80 50.03 11.05
N VAL A 27 -25.22 49.23 10.14
CA VAL A 27 -24.30 48.11 10.49
C VAL A 27 -22.95 48.15 9.76
N ASP A 28 -22.60 49.27 9.11
CA ASP A 28 -21.35 49.37 8.34
C ASP A 28 -20.10 49.42 9.25
N ASP A 29 -20.23 49.93 10.48
CA ASP A 29 -19.08 50.11 11.37
C ASP A 29 -18.55 48.81 12.01
N SER A 30 -19.33 47.73 12.06
CA SER A 30 -18.91 46.48 12.71
C SER A 30 -18.02 45.60 11.82
N LEU A 31 -18.18 45.68 10.50
CA LEU A 31 -17.41 44.85 9.55
C LEU A 31 -16.08 45.52 9.19
N ASP A 32 -16.06 46.85 9.05
CA ASP A 32 -14.82 47.61 8.86
C ASP A 32 -13.91 47.57 10.08
N ALA A 33 -14.48 47.62 11.30
CA ALA A 33 -13.72 47.42 12.53
C ALA A 33 -13.08 46.02 12.60
N PHE A 34 -13.75 45.00 12.05
CA PHE A 34 -13.25 43.64 12.00
C PHE A 34 -12.15 43.46 10.95
N MET A 35 -12.33 43.99 9.74
CA MET A 35 -11.30 43.96 8.68
C MET A 35 -10.04 44.72 9.10
N ALA A 36 -10.19 45.89 9.74
CA ALA A 36 -9.06 46.65 10.29
C ALA A 36 -8.36 45.95 11.47
N GLY A 37 -9.07 45.06 12.18
CA GLY A 37 -8.51 44.22 13.24
C GLY A 37 -7.61 43.11 12.69
N ILE A 38 -8.04 42.47 11.61
CA ILE A 38 -7.28 41.40 10.95
C ILE A 38 -5.96 41.94 10.38
N ASP A 39 -5.97 43.10 9.71
CA ASP A 39 -4.76 43.68 9.13
C ASP A 39 -3.71 44.07 10.20
N LYS A 40 -4.18 44.45 11.41
CA LYS A 40 -3.31 44.75 12.56
C LYS A 40 -2.72 43.50 13.22
N GLU A 41 -3.39 42.35 13.15
CA GLU A 41 -2.84 41.07 13.62
C GLU A 41 -1.83 40.47 12.63
N VAL A 42 -2.10 40.56 11.33
CA VAL A 42 -1.18 40.10 10.28
C VAL A 42 0.14 40.90 10.29
N THR A 43 0.07 42.21 10.52
CA THR A 43 1.27 43.06 10.63
C THR A 43 2.07 42.84 11.91
N LYS A 44 1.42 42.51 13.04
CA LYS A 44 2.11 42.13 14.29
C LYS A 44 2.77 40.75 14.22
N GLN A 45 2.19 39.81 13.47
CA GLN A 45 2.81 38.49 13.25
C GLN A 45 3.96 38.52 12.21
N ALA A 46 4.15 39.63 11.49
CA ALA A 46 5.23 39.80 10.52
C ALA A 46 6.59 40.18 11.15
N VAL A 47 6.70 40.40 12.46
CA VAL A 47 7.93 40.90 13.12
C VAL A 47 8.65 39.86 13.99
N GLU A 48 8.23 38.60 14.03
CA GLU A 48 9.00 37.53 14.69
C GLU A 48 9.90 36.76 13.70
N PRO A 49 11.23 36.65 13.94
CA PRO A 49 12.12 35.92 13.03
C PRO A 49 11.88 34.40 13.15
N LYS A 50 11.23 33.83 12.12
CA LYS A 50 11.10 32.37 11.97
C LYS A 50 12.48 31.75 11.74
N LYS A 51 12.86 30.78 12.59
CA LYS A 51 13.98 29.85 12.35
C LYS A 51 13.82 29.16 10.99
N PRO A 52 14.90 28.91 10.23
CA PRO A 52 14.79 28.33 8.89
C PRO A 52 14.25 26.90 8.98
N LYS A 53 13.07 26.67 8.38
CA LYS A 53 12.62 25.33 8.04
C LYS A 53 13.38 24.85 6.79
N PRO A 54 13.70 23.55 6.67
CA PRO A 54 14.34 23.02 5.49
C PRO A 54 13.46 23.31 4.27
N GLN A 55 14.11 23.73 3.18
CA GLN A 55 13.48 24.01 1.89
C GLN A 55 12.73 22.75 1.45
N VAL A 56 11.41 22.80 1.47
CA VAL A 56 10.61 21.90 0.65
C VAL A 56 10.76 22.49 -0.74
N GLU A 57 11.51 21.80 -1.60
CA GLU A 57 11.63 22.13 -3.01
C GLU A 57 10.23 22.41 -3.55
N ALA A 58 10.06 23.54 -4.25
CA ALA A 58 8.84 23.83 -4.96
C ALA A 58 8.57 22.62 -5.87
N LEU A 59 7.54 21.83 -5.54
CA LEU A 59 6.92 20.98 -6.52
C LEU A 59 6.57 21.95 -7.65
N THR A 60 7.22 21.81 -8.80
CA THR A 60 6.72 22.40 -10.03
C THR A 60 5.37 21.74 -10.25
N GLU A 61 4.31 22.38 -9.76
CA GLU A 61 2.94 21.93 -9.94
C GLU A 61 2.71 21.93 -11.44
N GLU A 62 2.79 20.75 -12.05
CA GLU A 62 2.28 20.57 -13.39
C GLU A 62 0.81 20.97 -13.36
N PRO A 63 0.34 21.80 -14.31
CA PRO A 63 -1.00 22.36 -14.24
C PRO A 63 -2.02 21.23 -14.20
N ASP A 64 -2.97 21.34 -13.28
CA ASP A 64 -4.01 20.34 -13.15
C ASP A 64 -4.98 20.37 -14.34
N ALA A 65 -5.94 19.45 -14.38
CA ALA A 65 -6.93 19.37 -15.45
C ALA A 65 -7.75 20.66 -15.61
N ALA A 66 -8.07 21.29 -14.48
CA ALA A 66 -8.92 22.47 -14.47
C ALA A 66 -8.14 23.69 -14.98
N ASP A 67 -6.88 23.85 -14.59
CA ASP A 67 -5.98 24.92 -15.04
C ASP A 67 -5.75 24.84 -16.55
N LEU A 68 -5.51 23.64 -17.07
CA LEU A 68 -5.39 23.38 -18.51
C LEU A 68 -6.68 23.73 -19.27
N PHE A 69 -7.83 23.38 -18.71
CA PHE A 69 -9.14 23.67 -19.30
C PHE A 69 -9.44 25.18 -19.33
N TYR A 70 -9.19 25.91 -18.23
CA TYR A 70 -9.40 27.35 -18.17
C TYR A 70 -8.50 28.10 -19.16
N LYS A 71 -7.22 27.70 -19.25
CA LYS A 71 -6.28 28.24 -20.23
C LYS A 71 -6.69 27.95 -21.68
N TYR A 72 -7.24 26.77 -21.95
CA TYR A 72 -7.79 26.44 -23.28
C TYR A 72 -8.98 27.34 -23.62
N ARG A 73 -9.91 27.54 -22.69
CA ARG A 73 -11.08 28.42 -22.87
C ARG A 73 -10.70 29.90 -23.09
N GLU A 74 -9.68 30.39 -22.39
CA GLU A 74 -9.20 31.77 -22.54
C GLU A 74 -8.52 32.01 -23.90
N THR A 75 -7.76 31.03 -24.37
CA THR A 75 -7.05 31.11 -25.66
C THR A 75 -7.97 30.87 -26.85
N HIS A 76 -9.02 30.07 -26.68
CA HIS A 76 -10.01 29.80 -27.71
C HIS A 76 -11.23 30.69 -27.49
N THR A 77 -11.12 31.96 -27.91
CA THR A 77 -12.17 33.01 -27.82
C THR A 77 -13.51 32.69 -28.51
N ASN A 78 -13.61 31.54 -29.16
CA ASN A 78 -14.83 31.03 -29.81
C ASN A 78 -15.55 29.94 -28.98
N TYR A 79 -14.95 29.47 -27.89
CA TYR A 79 -15.52 28.42 -27.04
C TYR A 79 -16.81 28.91 -26.38
N GLY A 80 -17.95 28.41 -26.85
CA GLY A 80 -19.29 28.76 -26.34
C GLY A 80 -19.87 30.10 -26.85
N ARG A 81 -19.29 30.72 -27.90
CA ARG A 81 -19.75 32.04 -28.40
C ARG A 81 -20.75 32.01 -29.57
N ALA A 82 -21.04 30.83 -30.12
CA ALA A 82 -22.10 30.64 -31.11
C ALA A 82 -23.21 29.74 -30.52
N PHE A 83 -24.46 29.98 -30.92
CA PHE A 83 -25.65 29.18 -30.57
C PHE A 83 -25.51 27.71 -31.01
N GLY A 84 -24.76 26.94 -30.26
CA GLY A 84 -24.48 25.54 -30.52
C GLY A 84 -23.44 25.05 -29.54
N ASN A 85 -23.88 24.29 -28.55
CA ASN A 85 -23.05 23.31 -27.86
C ASN A 85 -22.64 22.26 -28.91
N SER A 86 -21.76 22.64 -29.85
CA SER A 86 -21.26 21.71 -30.84
C SER A 86 -20.43 20.70 -30.06
N ASP A 87 -20.85 19.44 -30.11
CA ASP A 87 -20.18 18.32 -29.44
C ASP A 87 -18.68 18.31 -29.79
N GLU A 88 -18.35 18.81 -30.98
CA GLU A 88 -17.02 18.92 -31.55
C GLU A 88 -16.08 19.89 -30.78
N ASP A 89 -16.56 21.04 -30.32
CA ASP A 89 -15.73 21.95 -29.52
C ASP A 89 -15.41 21.34 -28.15
N VAL A 90 -16.38 20.65 -27.54
CA VAL A 90 -16.21 19.96 -26.26
C VAL A 90 -15.20 18.82 -26.39
N TYR A 91 -15.29 18.01 -27.45
CA TYR A 91 -14.29 16.97 -27.72
C TYR A 91 -12.91 17.55 -28.05
N ALA A 92 -12.81 18.70 -28.72
CA ALA A 92 -11.54 19.35 -29.01
C ALA A 92 -10.86 19.85 -27.72
N ALA A 93 -11.61 20.45 -26.79
CA ALA A 93 -11.09 20.84 -25.48
C ALA A 93 -10.70 19.63 -24.63
N ALA A 94 -11.54 18.59 -24.57
CA ALA A 94 -11.24 17.37 -23.82
C ALA A 94 -9.97 16.69 -24.36
N LYS A 95 -9.84 16.57 -25.69
CA LYS A 95 -8.64 16.02 -26.33
C LYS A 95 -7.41 16.87 -26.07
N ALA A 96 -7.53 18.20 -26.05
CA ALA A 96 -6.40 19.08 -25.75
C ALA A 96 -5.93 18.94 -24.30
N VAL A 97 -6.86 18.77 -23.35
CA VAL A 97 -6.54 18.51 -21.93
C VAL A 97 -5.89 17.13 -21.77
N ASP A 98 -6.46 16.08 -22.37
CA ASP A 98 -5.91 14.73 -22.31
C ASP A 98 -4.51 14.66 -22.95
N ASP A 99 -4.33 15.28 -24.12
CA ASP A 99 -3.05 15.36 -24.80
C ASP A 99 -1.99 16.11 -23.97
N ALA A 100 -2.39 17.18 -23.28
CA ALA A 100 -1.52 17.96 -22.40
C ALA A 100 -1.18 17.23 -21.10
N GLN A 101 -2.12 16.47 -20.53
CA GLN A 101 -1.89 15.58 -19.38
C GLN A 101 -1.15 14.30 -19.75
N GLY A 102 -0.87 14.11 -21.04
CA GLY A 102 -0.15 12.96 -21.54
C GLY A 102 -0.96 11.67 -21.44
N TYR A 103 -2.29 11.73 -21.48
CA TYR A 103 -3.17 10.58 -21.66
C TYR A 103 -3.55 10.42 -23.14
N GLY A 104 -3.50 9.19 -23.64
CA GLY A 104 -3.95 8.83 -24.97
C GLY A 104 -5.47 8.74 -25.03
N SER A 105 -6.01 8.83 -26.25
CA SER A 105 -7.44 8.60 -26.51
C SER A 105 -7.93 7.22 -26.04
N ASP A 106 -7.02 6.28 -25.77
CA ASP A 106 -7.28 4.95 -25.21
C ASP A 106 -7.19 4.90 -23.67
N GLY A 107 -7.07 6.05 -23.01
CA GLY A 107 -6.98 6.19 -21.55
C GLY A 107 -5.62 5.79 -20.97
N ARG A 108 -4.60 5.53 -21.80
CA ARG A 108 -3.25 5.15 -21.32
C ARG A 108 -2.31 6.33 -21.33
N PRO A 109 -1.42 6.48 -20.34
CA PRO A 109 -0.42 7.53 -20.36
C PRO A 109 0.54 7.35 -21.55
N LYS A 110 0.63 8.37 -22.41
CA LYS A 110 1.52 8.47 -23.58
C LYS A 110 3.00 8.47 -23.21
N ARG A 111 3.33 8.84 -21.97
CA ARG A 111 4.71 8.88 -21.47
C ARG A 111 4.83 8.00 -20.24
N LYS A 112 5.78 7.07 -20.27
CA LYS A 112 6.23 6.37 -19.06
C LYS A 112 6.94 7.40 -18.20
N LYS A 113 6.36 7.77 -17.05
CA LYS A 113 7.03 8.63 -16.07
C LYS A 113 8.38 7.98 -15.74
N ALA A 114 9.49 8.70 -15.93
CA ALA A 114 10.80 8.22 -15.56
C ALA A 114 10.85 8.22 -14.02
N ILE A 115 10.62 7.05 -13.43
CA ILE A 115 10.75 6.87 -11.99
C ILE A 115 12.25 6.91 -11.71
N ASP A 116 12.68 7.91 -10.93
CA ASP A 116 14.05 7.93 -10.44
C ASP A 116 14.27 6.72 -9.54
N ALA A 117 15.16 5.82 -9.95
CA ALA A 117 15.39 4.58 -9.23
C ALA A 117 16.20 4.88 -7.98
N LEU A 118 15.67 4.52 -6.81
CA LEU A 118 16.41 4.67 -5.56
C LEU A 118 17.78 3.97 -5.66
N PRO A 119 18.86 4.62 -5.17
CA PRO A 119 20.18 4.02 -5.19
C PRO A 119 20.19 2.73 -4.36
N PRO A 120 20.98 1.71 -4.75
CA PRO A 120 21.07 0.46 -4.02
C PRO A 120 21.61 0.69 -2.60
N VAL A 121 20.94 0.10 -1.61
CA VAL A 121 21.34 0.22 -0.20
C VAL A 121 22.56 -0.66 0.08
N ASP A 122 23.63 -0.06 0.56
CA ASP A 122 24.86 -0.77 0.95
C ASP A 122 24.80 -1.13 2.44
N HIS A 123 24.45 -2.39 2.72
CA HIS A 123 24.37 -2.94 4.07
C HIS A 123 25.74 -3.04 4.77
N SER A 124 26.85 -2.87 4.05
CA SER A 124 28.21 -2.91 4.63
C SER A 124 28.50 -1.71 5.54
N LYS A 125 27.77 -0.60 5.35
CA LYS A 125 27.93 0.64 6.12
C LYS A 125 27.12 0.65 7.41
N VAL A 126 26.21 -0.31 7.59
CA VAL A 126 25.32 -0.40 8.74
C VAL A 126 25.83 -1.48 9.70
N ALA A 127 26.13 -1.10 10.94
CA ALA A 127 26.53 -2.04 11.98
C ALA A 127 25.30 -2.73 12.59
N TYR A 128 25.05 -3.98 12.18
CA TYR A 128 23.99 -4.82 12.74
C TYR A 128 24.44 -5.53 14.00
N LYS A 129 23.50 -5.80 14.92
CA LYS A 129 23.76 -6.66 16.09
C LYS A 129 23.97 -8.11 15.62
N PRO A 130 24.91 -8.86 16.23
CA PRO A 130 25.06 -10.28 15.91
C PRO A 130 23.80 -11.04 16.30
N PHE A 131 23.44 -12.04 15.51
CA PHE A 131 22.33 -12.95 15.77
C PHE A 131 22.73 -14.37 15.38
N GLU A 132 22.11 -15.34 16.02
CA GLU A 132 22.27 -16.73 15.67
C GLU A 132 21.33 -17.08 14.52
N ARG A 133 21.86 -17.79 13.51
CA ARG A 133 21.09 -18.15 12.31
C ARG A 133 20.72 -19.63 12.28
N CYS A 134 21.48 -20.48 12.97
CA CYS A 134 21.29 -21.93 12.99
C CYS A 134 20.79 -22.35 14.37
N PHE A 135 19.52 -22.76 14.46
CA PHE A 135 18.91 -23.24 15.71
C PHE A 135 18.68 -24.75 15.69
N TYR A 136 18.95 -25.39 14.54
CA TYR A 136 18.66 -26.79 14.31
C TYR A 136 19.84 -27.69 14.65
N GLU A 137 19.58 -28.67 15.50
CA GLU A 137 20.49 -29.78 15.79
C GLU A 137 19.85 -31.07 15.28
N GLU A 138 20.58 -31.80 14.43
CA GLU A 138 20.09 -33.09 13.93
C GLU A 138 20.04 -34.12 15.06
N GLY A 139 18.92 -34.86 15.13
CA GLY A 139 18.82 -36.00 16.02
C GLY A 139 19.87 -37.09 15.70
N PRO A 140 20.32 -37.87 16.70
CA PRO A 140 21.38 -38.87 16.53
C PRO A 140 21.02 -39.95 15.50
N GLU A 141 19.73 -40.25 15.33
CA GLU A 141 19.24 -41.21 14.34
C GLU A 141 19.54 -40.77 12.90
N LEU A 142 19.32 -39.49 12.59
CA LEU A 142 19.52 -38.92 11.26
C LEU A 142 21.01 -38.67 10.97
N SER A 143 21.76 -38.26 12.00
CA SER A 143 23.19 -38.00 11.91
C SER A 143 24.00 -39.28 11.62
N THR A 144 23.56 -40.43 12.15
CA THR A 144 24.24 -41.73 11.98
C THR A 144 24.09 -42.30 10.57
N TRP A 145 23.10 -41.86 9.79
CA TRP A 145 22.82 -42.46 8.49
C TRP A 145 23.92 -42.23 7.46
N GLY A 146 24.23 -43.30 6.72
CA GLY A 146 25.11 -43.23 5.57
C GLY A 146 24.47 -42.50 4.37
N PRO A 147 25.26 -42.10 3.37
CA PRO A 147 24.75 -41.39 2.18
C PRO A 147 23.73 -42.21 1.39
N GLU A 148 23.88 -43.54 1.33
CA GLU A 148 22.92 -44.42 0.64
C GLU A 148 21.58 -44.50 1.37
N GLN A 149 21.62 -44.61 2.70
CA GLN A 149 20.42 -44.66 3.55
C GLN A 149 19.65 -43.35 3.46
N ARG A 150 20.34 -42.20 3.52
CA ARG A 150 19.71 -40.88 3.31
C ARG A 150 19.05 -40.77 1.95
N LYS A 151 19.71 -41.22 0.89
CA LYS A 151 19.14 -41.20 -0.46
C LYS A 151 17.91 -42.11 -0.59
N ALA A 152 17.93 -43.29 0.04
CA ALA A 152 16.78 -44.18 0.10
C ALA A 152 15.62 -43.55 0.89
N HIS A 153 15.93 -42.87 2.01
CA HIS A 153 14.94 -42.16 2.80
C HIS A 153 14.30 -40.99 2.04
N HIS A 154 15.11 -40.17 1.37
CA HIS A 154 14.63 -39.07 0.52
C HIS A 154 13.74 -39.61 -0.60
N LYS A 155 14.14 -40.72 -1.23
CA LYS A 155 13.32 -41.40 -2.25
C LYS A 155 12.00 -41.91 -1.69
N ALA A 156 11.99 -42.47 -0.48
CA ALA A 156 10.77 -42.94 0.17
C ALA A 156 9.79 -41.79 0.48
N LEU A 157 10.31 -40.61 0.80
CA LEU A 157 9.53 -39.38 1.01
C LEU A 157 9.19 -38.63 -0.30
N GLY A 158 9.70 -39.09 -1.44
CA GLY A 158 9.48 -38.44 -2.74
C GLY A 158 10.20 -37.09 -2.89
N VAL A 159 11.25 -36.84 -2.11
CA VAL A 159 12.02 -35.59 -2.14
C VAL A 159 13.39 -35.78 -2.77
N SER A 160 13.87 -34.74 -3.46
CA SER A 160 15.23 -34.65 -3.94
C SER A 160 15.88 -33.39 -3.36
N ILE A 161 17.00 -33.58 -2.66
CA ILE A 161 17.73 -32.47 -2.04
C ILE A 161 19.08 -32.34 -2.73
N THR A 162 19.37 -31.14 -3.21
CA THR A 162 20.65 -30.79 -3.84
C THR A 162 21.20 -29.55 -3.15
N GLY A 163 22.52 -29.48 -2.95
CA GLY A 163 23.17 -28.36 -2.30
C GLY A 163 24.41 -28.73 -1.50
N TYR A 164 24.99 -27.71 -0.86
CA TYR A 164 26.15 -27.87 0.01
C TYR A 164 25.70 -28.30 1.40
N MET A 165 26.16 -29.48 1.84
CA MET A 165 25.84 -30.07 3.15
C MET A 165 24.33 -30.03 3.50
N PRO A 166 23.47 -30.69 2.71
CA PRO A 166 22.05 -30.71 3.00
C PRO A 166 21.77 -31.47 4.29
N PHE A 167 20.91 -30.90 5.13
CA PHE A 167 20.36 -31.60 6.28
C PHE A 167 19.51 -32.79 5.81
N THR A 168 19.41 -33.80 6.66
CA THR A 168 18.58 -34.97 6.37
C THR A 168 17.10 -34.62 6.50
N ALA A 169 16.27 -35.07 5.57
CA ALA A 169 14.83 -34.89 5.64
C ALA A 169 14.26 -35.56 6.89
N VAL A 170 13.30 -34.90 7.54
CA VAL A 170 12.63 -35.42 8.74
C VAL A 170 11.32 -36.10 8.36
N ALA A 171 10.96 -37.20 9.04
CA ALA A 171 9.69 -37.87 8.82
C ALA A 171 8.56 -37.37 9.74
N ASN A 172 8.92 -36.84 10.92
CA ASN A 172 8.00 -36.47 11.99
C ASN A 172 8.29 -35.08 12.54
N TRP A 173 7.27 -34.40 13.04
CA TRP A 173 7.38 -33.07 13.67
C TRP A 173 8.33 -33.05 14.88
N GLY A 174 8.42 -34.16 15.62
CA GLY A 174 9.29 -34.27 16.80
C GLY A 174 10.79 -34.14 16.50
N HIS A 175 11.22 -34.40 15.26
CA HIS A 175 12.63 -34.27 14.87
C HIS A 175 13.06 -32.83 14.60
N LEU A 176 12.11 -31.89 14.51
CA LEU A 176 12.38 -30.48 14.19
C LEU A 176 12.73 -29.64 15.43
N GLY A 177 12.63 -30.18 16.64
CA GLY A 177 12.95 -29.44 17.87
C GLY A 177 12.03 -28.23 18.12
N LEU A 178 10.77 -28.31 17.66
CA LEU A 178 9.80 -27.22 17.78
C LEU A 178 9.36 -27.02 19.23
N THR A 179 8.95 -25.79 19.57
CA THR A 179 8.43 -25.47 20.89
C THR A 179 7.14 -26.26 21.18
N PRO A 180 6.85 -26.60 22.46
CA PRO A 180 5.68 -27.38 22.82
C PRO A 180 4.37 -26.70 22.40
N GLU A 181 4.30 -25.37 22.49
CA GLU A 181 3.15 -24.58 22.04
C GLU A 181 2.86 -24.76 20.55
N LEU A 182 3.90 -24.82 19.72
CA LEU A 182 3.76 -25.00 18.28
C LEU A 182 3.39 -26.44 17.91
N MET A 183 3.92 -27.42 18.64
CA MET A 183 3.51 -28.83 18.51
C MET A 183 2.04 -29.03 18.87
N GLU A 184 1.54 -28.37 19.91
CA GLU A 184 0.11 -28.38 20.24
C GLU A 184 -0.75 -27.74 19.14
N ALA A 185 -0.30 -26.64 18.56
CA ALA A 185 -1.02 -25.97 17.48
C ALA A 185 -1.13 -26.86 16.22
N ILE A 186 -0.03 -27.55 15.86
CA ILE A 186 0.00 -28.52 14.77
C ILE A 186 -0.99 -29.66 15.04
N ALA A 187 -1.00 -30.19 16.26
CA ALA A 187 -1.93 -31.25 16.68
C ALA A 187 -3.40 -30.79 16.64
N LYS A 188 -3.70 -29.57 17.08
CA LYS A 188 -5.05 -28.96 17.05
C LYS A 188 -5.57 -28.79 15.62
N GLN A 189 -4.68 -28.52 14.67
CA GLN A 189 -5.02 -28.43 13.24
C GLN A 189 -5.20 -29.81 12.57
N GLY A 190 -4.90 -30.91 13.28
CA GLY A 190 -5.02 -32.26 12.74
C GLY A 190 -3.88 -32.68 11.82
N PHE A 191 -2.75 -31.96 11.82
CA PHE A 191 -1.58 -32.32 11.03
C PHE A 191 -0.78 -33.42 11.73
N THR A 192 -0.96 -34.67 11.28
CA THR A 192 -0.28 -35.83 11.86
C THR A 192 1.18 -35.93 11.42
N THR A 193 1.45 -35.70 10.14
CA THR A 193 2.78 -35.81 9.53
C THR A 193 3.11 -34.58 8.69
N PRO A 194 4.37 -34.11 8.70
CA PRO A 194 4.80 -33.05 7.80
C PRO A 194 4.66 -33.49 6.34
N THR A 195 4.41 -32.52 5.47
CA THR A 195 4.31 -32.79 4.04
C THR A 195 5.69 -32.97 3.43
N ALA A 196 5.79 -33.61 2.25
CA ALA A 196 7.08 -33.94 1.65
C ALA A 196 8.02 -32.72 1.54
N ILE A 197 7.48 -31.56 1.15
CA ILE A 197 8.29 -30.35 1.05
C ILE A 197 8.73 -29.83 2.41
N GLN A 198 7.89 -29.93 3.44
CA GLN A 198 8.21 -29.54 4.82
C GLN A 198 9.29 -30.45 5.40
N CYS A 199 9.21 -31.76 5.15
CA CYS A 199 10.20 -32.75 5.58
C CYS A 199 11.63 -32.36 5.17
N ALA A 200 11.80 -31.84 3.96
CA ALA A 200 13.10 -31.44 3.42
C ALA A 200 13.49 -29.98 3.76
N SER A 201 12.52 -29.06 3.71
CA SER A 201 12.80 -27.62 3.82
C SER A 201 12.93 -27.15 5.28
N CYS A 202 12.11 -27.65 6.20
CA CYS A 202 12.12 -27.21 7.59
C CYS A 202 13.50 -27.38 8.26
N PRO A 203 14.19 -28.53 8.16
CA PRO A 203 15.55 -28.68 8.70
C PRO A 203 16.54 -27.68 8.12
N CYS A 204 16.44 -27.40 6.82
CA CYS A 204 17.33 -26.45 6.14
C CYS A 204 17.09 -25.00 6.59
N ILE A 205 15.83 -24.60 6.77
CA ILE A 205 15.45 -23.27 7.24
C ILE A 205 15.88 -23.06 8.69
N LEU A 206 15.59 -24.03 9.56
CA LEU A 206 15.98 -23.97 10.98
C LEU A 206 17.50 -24.01 11.15
N GLY A 207 18.20 -24.72 10.25
CA GLY A 207 19.65 -24.71 10.15
C GLY A 207 20.23 -23.45 9.51
N GLY A 208 19.42 -22.40 9.32
CA GLY A 208 19.90 -21.11 8.85
C GLY A 208 20.43 -21.16 7.43
N ARG A 209 19.84 -21.94 6.53
CA ARG A 209 20.27 -22.00 5.12
C ARG A 209 19.28 -21.26 4.23
N ASP A 210 19.81 -20.76 3.12
CA ASP A 210 18.96 -20.26 2.05
C ASP A 210 18.43 -21.46 1.27
N VAL A 211 17.11 -21.50 1.05
CA VAL A 211 16.41 -22.66 0.49
C VAL A 211 15.59 -22.25 -0.71
N LEU A 212 15.74 -22.99 -1.80
CA LEU A 212 14.82 -22.95 -2.93
C LEU A 212 14.01 -24.26 -2.93
N ALA A 213 12.72 -24.15 -2.61
CA ALA A 213 11.80 -25.27 -2.49
C ALA A 213 10.80 -25.28 -3.66
N LEU A 214 10.69 -26.42 -4.35
CA LEU A 214 9.74 -26.63 -5.45
C LEU A 214 8.79 -27.78 -5.06
N ALA A 215 7.49 -27.51 -5.06
CA ALA A 215 6.46 -28.49 -4.72
C ALA A 215 5.15 -28.22 -5.48
N GLN A 216 4.26 -29.21 -5.51
CA GLN A 216 2.93 -29.08 -6.14
C GLN A 216 2.00 -28.21 -5.28
N THR A 217 1.02 -27.54 -5.89
CA THR A 217 0.01 -26.77 -5.17
C THR A 217 -0.83 -27.67 -4.26
N GLY A 218 -1.02 -27.27 -2.99
CA GLY A 218 -1.76 -28.03 -1.99
C GLY A 218 -0.96 -29.16 -1.32
N SER A 219 0.38 -29.13 -1.47
CA SER A 219 1.31 -29.96 -0.69
C SER A 219 1.66 -29.37 0.65
#